data_AF-A0AAV7LI64-F1
#
_entry.id   AF-A0AAV7LI64-F1
#
_cell.length_a   1.000
_cell.length_b   1.000
_cell.length_c   1.000
_cell.angle_alpha   90.00
_cell.angle_beta   90.00
_cell.angle_gamma   90.00
#
_symmetry.space_group_name_H-M   'P 1'
#
loop_
_entity.id
_entity.type
_entity.pdbx_description
1 polymer ?
#
loop_
_entity_poly.entity_id
_entity_poly.type
_entity_poly.pdbx_seq_one_letter_code
_entity_poly.pdbx_strand_id
1 'polypeptide(L)'
;MEGTYSLYAPNDREGIWGFVRDLPTPTLAKEDHKALEVEFSDAEIAEALTHLKKEWAPGPNGFQSEFFKCIQSQVVPHLQDLYMCAKL
;
A
#
# COMPACT_ATOMS: atom_id res chain seq x y z
N MET A 1 8.95 -17.77 27.14
CA MET A 1 8.12 -17.86 25.92
C MET A 1 9.08 -18.08 24.77
N GLU A 2 9.28 -19.35 24.41
CA GLU A 2 10.21 -19.74 23.35
C GLU A 2 9.51 -19.61 22.00
N GLY A 3 10.11 -18.83 21.09
CA GLY A 3 9.63 -18.69 19.73
C GLY A 3 9.96 -19.95 18.94
N THR A 4 8.94 -20.66 18.48
CA THR A 4 9.09 -21.81 17.58
C THR A 4 9.31 -21.31 16.15
N TYR A 5 10.53 -20.86 15.84
CA TYR A 5 10.93 -20.68 14.45
C TYR A 5 11.21 -22.07 13.86
N SER A 6 10.22 -22.62 13.15
CA SER A 6 10.38 -23.84 12.36
C SER A 6 11.44 -23.59 11.28
N LEU A 7 12.51 -24.40 11.27
CA LEU A 7 13.59 -24.36 10.27
C LEU A 7 13.16 -24.87 8.88
N TYR A 8 11.88 -25.21 8.70
CA TYR A 8 11.33 -25.74 7.46
C TYR A 8 10.69 -24.58 6.67
N ALA A 9 11.47 -23.96 5.78
CA ALA A 9 10.95 -23.07 4.76
C ALA A 9 10.66 -23.92 3.51
N PRO A 10 9.40 -24.27 3.23
CA PRO A 10 9.05 -24.97 2.00
C PRO A 10 9.47 -24.14 0.78
N ASN A 11 10.10 -24.79 -0.21
CA ASN A 11 10.60 -24.15 -1.43
C ASN A 11 9.71 -24.39 -2.65
N ASP A 12 8.65 -25.18 -2.50
CA ASP A 12 7.64 -25.41 -3.52
C ASP A 12 6.34 -24.64 -3.20
N ARG A 13 5.57 -24.35 -4.25
CA ARG A 13 4.36 -23.52 -4.16
C ARG A 13 3.31 -24.09 -3.20
N GLU A 14 3.16 -25.41 -3.17
CA GLU A 14 2.15 -26.08 -2.32
C GLU A 14 2.57 -26.03 -0.85
N GLY A 15 3.85 -26.28 -0.57
CA GLY A 15 4.42 -26.16 0.77
C GLY A 15 4.33 -24.73 1.30
N ILE A 16 4.64 -23.71 0.48
CA ILE A 16 4.49 -22.30 0.86
C ILE A 16 3.03 -21.98 1.21
N TRP A 17 2.09 -22.43 0.38
CA TRP A 17 0.66 -22.18 0.62
C TRP A 17 0.14 -22.88 1.88
N GLY A 18 0.58 -24.12 2.12
CA GLY A 18 0.27 -24.85 3.35
C GLY A 18 0.79 -24.11 4.58
N PHE A 19 2.05 -23.68 4.55
CA PHE A 19 2.67 -22.89 5.62
C PHE A 19 1.91 -21.58 5.89
N VAL A 20 1.62 -20.79 4.86
CA VAL A 20 0.91 -19.51 5.01
C VAL A 20 -0.49 -19.68 5.58
N ARG A 21 -1.20 -20.75 5.21
CA ARG A 21 -2.53 -21.05 5.74
C ARG A 21 -2.51 -21.45 7.20
N ASP A 22 -1.47 -22.17 7.62
CA ASP A 22 -1.35 -22.68 8.99
C ASP A 22 -0.77 -21.64 9.96
N LEU A 23 -0.30 -20.48 9.44
CA LEU A 23 0.08 -19.34 10.27
C LEU A 23 -1.15 -18.74 10.97
N PRO A 24 -1.08 -18.46 12.28
CA PRO A 24 -2.10 -17.68 12.95
C PRO A 24 -2.09 -16.26 12.39
N THR A 25 -3.02 -15.98 11.47
CA THR A 25 -3.18 -14.64 10.92
C THR A 25 -3.98 -13.80 11.91
N PRO A 26 -3.47 -12.62 12.30
CA PRO A 26 -4.27 -11.70 13.10
C PRO A 26 -5.54 -11.35 12.32
N THR A 27 -6.69 -11.69 12.88
CA THR A 27 -7.97 -11.32 12.29
C THR A 27 -8.24 -9.87 12.68
N LEU A 28 -8.35 -8.99 11.68
CA LEU A 28 -8.73 -7.60 11.90
C LEU A 28 -10.13 -7.54 12.50
N ALA A 29 -10.35 -6.60 13.43
CA ALA A 29 -11.70 -6.33 13.92
C ALA A 29 -12.55 -5.76 12.76
N LYS A 30 -13.87 -5.90 12.84
CA LYS A 30 -14.77 -5.38 11.79
C LYS A 30 -14.64 -3.87 11.63
N GLU A 31 -14.33 -3.20 12.72
CA GLU A 31 -14.10 -1.76 12.80
C GLU A 31 -12.84 -1.37 12.02
N ASP A 32 -11.77 -2.16 12.13
CA ASP A 32 -10.52 -1.94 11.40
C ASP A 32 -10.69 -2.23 9.90
N HIS A 33 -11.49 -3.24 9.56
CA HIS A 33 -11.89 -3.49 8.16
C HIS A 33 -12.59 -2.27 7.56
N LYS A 34 -13.52 -1.66 8.30
CA LYS A 34 -14.22 -0.47 7.83
C LYS A 34 -13.27 0.73 7.66
N ALA A 35 -12.25 0.86 8.50
CA ALA A 35 -11.24 1.91 8.37
C ALA A 35 -10.44 1.80 7.07
N LEU A 36 -10.19 0.57 6.58
CA LEU A 36 -9.52 0.34 5.29
C LEU A 36 -10.37 0.67 4.07
N GLU A 37 -11.69 0.78 4.25
CA GLU A 37 -12.64 1.15 3.19
C GLU A 37 -12.94 2.67 3.15
N VAL A 38 -12.33 3.45 4.05
CA VAL A 38 -12.53 4.90 4.11
C VAL A 38 -11.82 5.58 2.94
N GLU A 39 -12.48 6.60 2.41
CA GLU A 39 -11.94 7.42 1.34
C GLU A 39 -10.77 8.27 1.84
N PHE A 40 -9.67 8.29 1.09
CA PHE A 40 -8.58 9.23 1.29
C PHE A 40 -9.08 10.67 1.13
N SER A 41 -8.72 11.51 2.10
CA SER A 41 -8.94 12.94 2.06
C SER A 41 -7.89 13.65 1.19
N ASP A 42 -8.23 14.82 0.67
CA ASP A 42 -7.29 15.68 -0.06
C ASP A 42 -6.01 15.97 0.73
N ALA A 43 -6.15 16.13 2.05
CA ALA A 43 -5.03 16.41 2.95
C ALA A 43 -4.05 15.23 3.03
N GLU A 44 -4.57 14.00 3.11
CA GLU A 44 -3.75 12.77 3.15
C GLU A 44 -3.03 12.55 1.81
N ILE A 45 -3.72 12.75 0.68
CA ILE A 45 -3.11 12.64 -0.64
C ILE A 45 -2.05 13.72 -0.83
N ALA A 46 -2.35 14.95 -0.42
CA ALA A 46 -1.38 16.03 -0.44
C ALA A 46 -0.15 15.68 0.42
N GLU A 47 -0.34 15.28 1.67
CA GLU A 47 0.76 14.89 2.55
C GLU A 47 1.58 13.72 1.98
N ALA A 48 0.94 12.74 1.35
CA ALA A 48 1.66 11.65 0.68
C ALA A 48 2.56 12.15 -0.46
N LEU A 49 2.08 13.12 -1.25
CA LEU A 49 2.86 13.71 -2.35
C LEU A 49 4.09 14.48 -1.86
N THR A 50 3.99 15.19 -0.72
CA THR A 50 5.15 15.90 -0.16
C THR A 50 6.24 14.94 0.30
N HIS A 51 5.86 13.77 0.78
CA HIS A 51 6.76 12.72 1.25
C HIS A 51 7.30 11.79 0.15
N LEU A 52 6.96 12.03 -1.13
CA LEU A 52 7.55 11.27 -2.23
C LEU A 52 9.08 11.37 -2.19
N LYS A 53 9.72 10.20 -2.13
CA LYS A 53 11.18 10.10 -2.14
C LYS A 53 11.72 10.72 -3.42
N LYS A 54 12.78 11.52 -3.26
CA LYS A 54 13.50 12.05 -4.41
C LYS A 54 14.25 10.90 -5.09
N GLU A 55 13.74 10.48 -6.23
CA GLU A 55 14.41 9.51 -7.09
C GLU A 55 15.30 10.24 -8.11
N TRP A 56 16.50 9.71 -8.34
CA TRP A 56 17.45 10.30 -9.28
C TRP A 56 17.06 10.03 -10.73
N ALA A 57 16.42 8.89 -10.99
CA ALA A 57 15.88 8.52 -12.29
C ALA A 57 14.34 8.57 -12.24
N PRO A 58 13.68 9.09 -13.29
CA PRO A 58 12.23 8.99 -13.39
C PRO A 58 11.79 7.53 -13.54
N GLY A 59 10.56 7.25 -13.12
CA GLY A 59 9.93 5.97 -13.40
C GLY A 59 9.62 5.77 -14.89
N PRO A 60 8.92 4.68 -15.26
CA PRO A 60 8.56 4.38 -16.65
C PRO A 60 7.75 5.48 -17.35
N ASN A 61 7.11 6.36 -16.58
CA ASN A 61 6.36 7.51 -17.08
C ASN A 61 7.25 8.72 -17.46
N GLY A 62 8.55 8.69 -17.17
CA GLY A 62 9.49 9.77 -17.47
C GLY A 62 9.43 10.98 -16.52
N PHE A 63 8.57 10.97 -15.49
CA PHE A 63 8.44 12.06 -14.53
C PHE A 63 9.15 11.75 -13.21
N GLN A 64 9.85 12.74 -12.65
CA GLN A 64 10.43 12.66 -11.31
C GLN A 64 9.40 12.98 -10.23
N SER A 65 9.66 12.56 -8.99
CA SER A 65 8.82 12.90 -7.83
C SER A 65 8.54 14.39 -7.68
N GLU A 66 9.53 15.23 -8.00
CA GLU A 66 9.42 16.70 -7.90
C GLU A 66 8.39 17.29 -8.86
N PHE A 67 8.16 16.66 -10.01
CA PHE A 67 7.10 17.07 -10.92
C PHE A 67 5.75 17.04 -10.20
N PHE A 68 5.42 15.91 -9.57
CA PHE A 68 4.15 15.72 -8.87
C PHE A 68 4.01 16.62 -7.63
N LYS A 69 5.11 16.92 -6.94
CA LYS A 69 5.12 17.91 -5.85
C LYS A 69 4.78 19.31 -6.35
N CYS A 70 5.30 19.71 -7.51
CA CYS A 70 5.03 21.03 -8.10
C CYS A 70 3.58 21.20 -8.56
N ILE A 71 2.92 20.13 -9.02
CA ILE A 71 1.55 20.18 -9.56
C ILE A 71 0.52 19.57 -8.61
N GLN A 72 0.83 19.47 -7.32
CA GLN A 72 0.01 18.81 -6.31
C GLN A 72 -1.45 19.29 -6.32
N SER A 73 -1.69 20.60 -6.41
CA SER A 73 -3.04 21.18 -6.43
C SER A 73 -3.90 20.74 -7.63
N GLN A 74 -3.26 20.32 -8.73
CA GLN A 74 -3.94 19.82 -9.92
C GLN A 74 -4.10 18.30 -9.88
N VAL A 75 -3.19 17.59 -9.19
CA VAL A 75 -3.15 16.13 -9.16
C VAL A 75 -4.04 15.54 -8.07
N VAL A 76 -4.11 16.19 -6.90
CA VAL A 76 -4.87 15.69 -5.74
C VAL A 76 -6.33 15.36 -6.09
N PRO A 77 -7.11 16.25 -6.76
CA PRO A 77 -8.49 15.94 -7.10
C PRO A 77 -8.64 14.70 -8.00
N HIS A 78 -7.73 14.55 -8.96
CA HIS A 78 -7.76 13.41 -9.88
C HIS A 78 -7.33 12.09 -9.23
N LEU A 79 -6.42 12.14 -8.26
CA LEU A 79 -6.05 10.94 -7.50
C LEU A 79 -7.20 10.51 -6.60
N GLN A 80 -7.89 11.45 -5.97
CA GLN A 80 -9.07 11.15 -5.17
C GLN A 80 -10.14 10.47 -6.04
N ASP A 81 -10.48 11.04 -7.19
CA ASP A 81 -11.44 10.44 -8.13
C ASP A 81 -11.02 9.03 -8.56
N LEU A 82 -9.74 8.81 -8.87
CA LEU A 82 -9.24 7.52 -9.32
C LEU A 82 -9.41 6.43 -8.25
N TYR A 83 -8.99 6.72 -7.01
CA TYR A 83 -9.03 5.74 -5.93
C TYR A 83 -10.43 5.58 -5.31
N MET A 84 -11.35 6.55 -5.51
CA MET A 84 -12.73 6.44 -5.02
C MET A 84 -13.71 5.90 -6.07
N CYS A 85 -13.51 6.17 -7.36
CA CYS A 85 -14.34 5.60 -8.43
C CYS A 85 -13.96 4.15 -8.74
N ALA A 86 -12.70 3.76 -8.55
CA ALA A 86 -12.23 2.39 -8.78
C ALA A 86 -12.45 1.49 -7.54
N LYS A 87 -13.71 1.33 -7.12
CA LYS A 87 -14.06 0.16 -6.30
C LYS A 87 -14.01 -1.08 -7.21
N LEU A 88 -12.85 -1.74 -7.27
CA LEU A 88 -12.65 -3.07 -7.86
C LEU A 88 -13.26 -4.17 -6.99
#